data_AF-A0A7S0UJV4-F1
#
_entry.id   AF-A0A7S0UJV4-F1
#
_cell.length_a   1.000
_cell.length_b   1.000
_cell.length_c   1.000
_cell.angle_alpha   90.00
_cell.angle_beta   90.00
_cell.angle_gamma   90.00
#
_symmetry.space_group_name_H-M   'P 1'
#
loop_
_entity.id
_entity.type
_entity.pdbx_description
1 polymer ?
#
loop_
_entity_poly.entity_id
_entity_poly.type
_entity_poly.pdbx_seq_one_letter_code
_entity_poly.pdbx_strand_id
1 'polypeptide(L)'
;KKAAPKKAASKKAAPKKKVAPKKIEYSFPSEAPDTKDKRPTFNIPKFGGAPKKAAPPKSQDDAALKRQKEAEDRAEANRLKQEETNRKRIEAAEKAAELNRQKQEEAQRKAEEAAAAAAERKRIQEEKKQAQIEAAEKAAEIKRQKQEEAVQKAGKLAEEAAERRRIQDEKKQAQIEAQKQASEQRQRQQAAAKSVGQAKSRTTMSLGNLFGGNQAEKEVKVDVPPPKKVAAPKKAAAPKVAAPRGVPVVSDWKQNPDGSISGKISGSPNFKEGEFITTSAVPQGATINTVVRTSSGSRYFLDSQEAAGAAGGGFSFGFGFGAPKAKVETPQVE
;
A
#
# COMPACT_ATOMS: atom_id res chain seq x y z
N LYS A 1 -19.96 -38.86 30.00
CA LYS A 1 -20.71 -38.09 28.98
C LYS A 1 -20.43 -36.60 29.16
N LYS A 2 -19.34 -36.07 28.57
CA LYS A 2 -19.03 -34.63 28.60
C LYS A 2 -19.25 -34.07 27.19
N ALA A 3 -20.09 -33.05 27.11
CA ALA A 3 -20.55 -32.43 25.87
C ALA A 3 -19.40 -31.72 25.14
N ALA A 4 -19.29 -31.97 23.85
CA ALA A 4 -18.33 -31.33 22.96
C ALA A 4 -18.67 -29.85 22.74
N PRO A 5 -17.66 -28.95 22.63
CA PRO A 5 -17.90 -27.55 22.35
C PRO A 5 -18.36 -27.35 20.90
N LYS A 6 -19.52 -26.69 20.76
CA LYS A 6 -20.10 -26.27 19.48
C LYS A 6 -19.16 -25.31 18.77
N LYS A 7 -18.65 -25.70 17.60
CA LYS A 7 -17.89 -24.84 16.69
C LYS A 7 -18.77 -23.67 16.24
N ALA A 8 -18.39 -22.46 16.63
CA ALA A 8 -18.99 -21.24 16.10
C ALA A 8 -18.60 -21.12 14.61
N ALA A 9 -19.59 -21.24 13.73
CA ALA A 9 -19.45 -21.03 12.30
C ALA A 9 -19.02 -19.57 12.05
N SER A 10 -17.81 -19.39 11.53
CA SER A 10 -17.36 -18.10 11.04
C SER A 10 -18.21 -17.73 9.83
N LYS A 11 -19.00 -16.65 9.98
CA LYS A 11 -19.74 -16.04 8.86
C LYS A 11 -18.72 -15.59 7.83
N LYS A 12 -18.59 -16.33 6.72
CA LYS A 12 -17.88 -15.90 5.52
C LYS A 12 -18.44 -14.53 5.10
N ALA A 13 -17.60 -13.50 5.17
CA ALA A 13 -17.90 -12.20 4.62
C ALA A 13 -18.17 -12.37 3.11
N ALA A 14 -19.35 -11.94 2.68
CA ALA A 14 -19.75 -11.98 1.29
C ALA A 14 -18.73 -11.20 0.41
N PRO A 15 -18.38 -11.71 -0.79
CA PRO A 15 -17.49 -11.01 -1.69
C PRO A 15 -18.12 -9.67 -2.09
N LYS A 16 -17.38 -8.58 -1.85
CA LYS A 16 -17.77 -7.23 -2.28
C LYS A 16 -18.01 -7.26 -3.80
N LYS A 17 -19.25 -6.95 -4.21
CA LYS A 17 -19.64 -6.84 -5.62
C LYS A 17 -18.67 -5.91 -6.32
N LYS A 18 -17.96 -6.42 -7.34
CA LYS A 18 -17.16 -5.60 -8.26
C LYS A 18 -18.10 -4.58 -8.90
N VAL A 19 -17.91 -3.31 -8.57
CA VAL A 19 -18.60 -2.19 -9.23
C VAL A 19 -18.12 -2.20 -10.67
N ALA A 20 -19.03 -2.46 -11.61
CA ALA A 20 -18.72 -2.44 -13.03
C ALA A 20 -18.15 -1.06 -13.41
N PRO A 21 -17.11 -1.00 -14.26
CA PRO A 21 -16.60 0.28 -14.74
C PRO A 21 -17.73 1.03 -15.45
N LYS A 22 -18.03 2.24 -14.98
CA LYS A 22 -18.97 3.13 -15.63
C LYS A 22 -18.45 3.35 -17.05
N LYS A 23 -19.25 2.96 -18.06
CA LYS A 23 -19.03 3.34 -19.45
C LYS A 23 -18.92 4.86 -19.48
N ILE A 24 -17.73 5.36 -19.79
CA ILE A 24 -17.54 6.75 -20.19
C ILE A 24 -18.02 6.78 -21.63
N GLU A 25 -19.29 7.11 -21.83
CA GLU A 25 -19.80 7.47 -23.15
C GLU A 25 -19.12 8.78 -23.54
N TYR A 26 -18.15 8.66 -24.44
CA TYR A 26 -17.50 9.79 -25.06
C TYR A 26 -18.48 10.37 -26.07
N SER A 27 -19.24 11.40 -25.67
CA SER A 27 -20.05 12.16 -26.62
C SER A 27 -19.10 12.96 -27.50
N PHE A 28 -18.87 12.48 -28.73
CA PHE A 28 -18.23 13.30 -29.74
C PHE A 28 -19.17 14.47 -30.07
N PRO A 29 -18.76 15.73 -29.89
CA PRO A 29 -19.49 16.86 -30.46
C PRO A 29 -19.45 16.69 -31.98
N SER A 30 -20.55 16.22 -32.55
CA SER A 30 -20.80 16.22 -33.99
C SER A 30 -21.26 17.61 -34.42
N GLU A 31 -20.44 18.63 -34.15
CA GLU A 31 -20.58 19.91 -34.85
C GLU A 31 -19.98 19.71 -36.23
N ALA A 32 -20.83 19.31 -37.18
CA ALA A 32 -20.55 19.47 -38.59
C ALA A 32 -20.27 20.98 -38.83
N PRO A 33 -19.15 21.35 -39.46
CA PRO A 33 -18.94 22.74 -39.83
C PRO A 33 -20.08 23.16 -40.76
N ASP A 34 -20.79 24.21 -40.35
CA ASP A 34 -21.82 24.89 -41.13
C ASP A 34 -21.17 25.47 -42.40
N THR A 35 -21.01 24.64 -43.43
CA THR A 35 -20.56 25.07 -44.76
C THR A 35 -21.71 25.80 -45.44
N LYS A 36 -21.98 27.02 -44.97
CA LYS A 36 -22.81 27.97 -45.69
C LYS A 36 -22.22 28.18 -47.07
N ASP A 37 -22.90 27.59 -48.05
CA ASP A 37 -22.85 27.83 -49.49
C ASP A 37 -22.45 29.27 -49.85
N LYS A 38 -21.15 29.54 -49.96
CA LYS A 38 -20.62 30.64 -50.76
C LYS A 38 -20.44 30.12 -52.17
N ARG A 39 -21.55 30.06 -52.93
CA ARG A 39 -21.48 29.80 -54.36
C ARG A 39 -20.68 30.92 -55.02
N PRO A 40 -19.63 30.63 -55.81
CA PRO A 40 -18.92 31.66 -56.54
C PRO A 40 -19.90 32.30 -57.54
N THR A 41 -20.18 33.60 -57.35
CA THR A 41 -20.92 34.41 -58.33
C THR A 41 -20.13 34.46 -59.62
N PHE A 42 -20.59 33.71 -60.62
CA PHE A 42 -20.05 33.72 -61.97
C PHE A 42 -20.42 35.05 -62.64
N ASN A 43 -19.48 35.99 -62.68
CA ASN A 43 -19.66 37.26 -63.36
C ASN A 43 -19.53 37.00 -64.88
N ILE A 44 -20.65 36.89 -65.57
CA ILE A 44 -20.70 36.69 -67.02
C ILE A 44 -20.36 38.03 -67.69
N PRO A 45 -19.22 38.16 -68.42
CA PRO A 45 -18.92 39.38 -69.15
C PRO A 45 -19.95 39.60 -70.26
N LYS A 46 -20.56 40.80 -70.26
CA LYS A 46 -21.53 41.27 -71.25
C LYS A 46 -20.81 41.46 -72.60
N PHE A 47 -20.88 40.46 -73.49
CA PHE A 47 -20.45 40.59 -74.88
C PHE A 47 -21.48 41.43 -75.67
N GLY A 48 -21.38 42.76 -75.54
CA GLY A 48 -22.09 43.74 -76.36
C GLY A 48 -21.14 44.38 -77.34
N GLY A 49 -20.97 43.79 -78.52
CA GLY A 49 -20.14 44.34 -79.59
C GLY A 49 -20.63 43.84 -80.95
N ALA A 50 -21.26 44.73 -81.70
CA ALA A 50 -21.79 44.45 -83.03
C ALA A 50 -20.69 44.00 -84.01
N PRO A 51 -20.96 43.01 -84.88
CA PRO A 51 -20.00 42.57 -85.89
C PRO A 51 -19.83 43.65 -86.97
N LYS A 52 -18.65 44.27 -87.05
CA LYS A 52 -18.26 45.10 -88.20
C LYS A 52 -18.04 44.20 -89.41
N LYS A 53 -18.71 44.52 -90.52
CA LYS A 53 -18.60 43.86 -91.83
C LYS A 53 -17.14 43.81 -92.31
N ALA A 54 -16.65 42.60 -92.57
CA ALA A 54 -15.32 42.33 -93.09
C ALA A 54 -15.26 42.50 -94.62
N ALA A 55 -14.13 43.05 -95.08
CA ALA A 55 -13.76 43.23 -96.48
C ALA A 55 -13.40 41.89 -97.16
N PRO A 56 -13.51 41.78 -98.50
CA PRO A 56 -13.26 40.55 -99.23
C PRO A 56 -11.78 40.11 -99.19
N PRO A 57 -11.51 38.78 -99.10
CA PRO A 57 -10.17 38.23 -98.95
C PRO A 57 -9.37 38.29 -100.25
N LYS A 58 -8.11 38.76 -100.16
CA LYS A 58 -7.10 38.60 -101.20
C LYS A 58 -6.40 37.24 -101.01
N SER A 59 -6.28 36.46 -102.09
CA SER A 59 -5.52 35.20 -102.27
C SER A 59 -5.39 34.31 -101.02
N GLN A 60 -6.33 33.38 -100.85
CA GLN A 60 -6.54 32.60 -99.62
C GLN A 60 -5.57 31.43 -99.39
N ASP A 61 -4.81 31.00 -100.40
CA ASP A 61 -4.13 29.71 -100.34
C ASP A 61 -2.83 29.73 -99.51
N ASP A 62 -1.98 30.75 -99.65
CA ASP A 62 -0.74 30.85 -98.86
C ASP A 62 -0.99 31.19 -97.38
N ALA A 63 -2.05 31.95 -97.10
CA ALA A 63 -2.45 32.30 -95.74
C ALA A 63 -3.06 31.10 -94.98
N ALA A 64 -3.70 30.17 -95.70
CA ALA A 64 -4.25 28.95 -95.12
C ALA A 64 -3.13 28.00 -94.68
N LEU A 65 -2.09 27.80 -95.51
CA LEU A 65 -0.96 26.92 -95.18
C LEU A 65 -0.17 27.42 -93.96
N LYS A 66 0.07 28.73 -93.85
CA LYS A 66 0.72 29.34 -92.68
C LYS A 66 -0.09 29.13 -91.38
N ARG A 67 -1.42 29.27 -91.46
CA ARG A 67 -2.32 29.05 -90.31
C ARG A 67 -2.36 27.58 -89.87
N GLN A 68 -2.28 26.65 -90.81
CA GLN A 68 -2.20 25.22 -90.49
C GLN A 68 -0.91 24.91 -89.72
N LYS A 69 0.23 25.38 -90.21
CA LYS A 69 1.52 25.19 -89.54
C LYS A 69 1.57 25.81 -88.14
N GLU A 70 1.10 27.06 -87.99
CA GLU A 70 1.01 27.71 -86.68
C GLU A 70 0.04 26.99 -85.71
N ALA A 71 -1.02 26.37 -86.24
CA ALA A 71 -1.96 25.58 -85.44
C ALA A 71 -1.35 24.25 -84.98
N GLU A 72 -0.57 23.59 -85.83
CA GLU A 72 0.18 22.37 -85.49
C GLU A 72 1.25 22.66 -84.44
N ASP A 73 2.09 23.69 -84.64
CA ASP A 73 3.11 24.11 -83.67
C ASP A 73 2.48 24.44 -82.29
N ARG A 74 1.31 25.08 -82.29
CA ARG A 74 0.56 25.37 -81.06
C ARG A 74 -0.04 24.12 -80.42
N ALA A 75 -0.50 23.16 -81.22
CA ALA A 75 -1.00 21.88 -80.72
C ALA A 75 0.12 21.06 -80.09
N GLU A 76 1.30 21.01 -80.72
CA GLU A 76 2.48 20.35 -80.18
C GLU A 76 2.96 21.01 -78.88
N ALA A 77 3.04 22.34 -78.83
CA ALA A 77 3.38 23.07 -77.61
C ALA A 77 2.39 22.80 -76.46
N ASN A 78 1.09 22.69 -76.77
CA ASN A 78 0.08 22.34 -75.77
C ASN A 78 0.21 20.89 -75.30
N ARG A 79 0.53 19.96 -76.20
CA ARG A 79 0.78 18.55 -75.87
C ARG A 79 2.00 18.41 -74.95
N LEU A 80 3.11 19.07 -75.26
CA LEU A 80 4.30 19.07 -74.40
C LEU A 80 4.01 19.64 -73.01
N LYS A 81 3.23 20.73 -72.92
CA LYS A 81 2.78 21.28 -71.63
C LYS A 81 1.91 20.29 -70.86
N GLN A 82 0.99 19.59 -71.53
CA GLN A 82 0.16 18.57 -70.89
C GLN A 82 1.02 17.40 -70.39
N GLU A 83 1.95 16.90 -71.19
CA GLU A 83 2.88 15.83 -70.81
C GLU A 83 3.76 16.25 -69.61
N GLU A 84 4.27 17.47 -69.58
CA GLU A 84 5.02 18.00 -68.43
C GLU A 84 4.16 18.08 -67.17
N THR A 85 2.92 18.56 -67.27
CA THR A 85 2.00 18.59 -66.12
C THR A 85 1.64 17.19 -65.62
N ASN A 86 1.47 16.22 -66.52
CA ASN A 86 1.21 14.83 -66.17
C ASN A 86 2.43 14.23 -65.47
N ARG A 87 3.65 14.48 -65.96
CA ARG A 87 4.88 14.04 -65.31
C ARG A 87 5.01 14.62 -63.90
N LYS A 88 4.76 15.92 -63.72
CA LYS A 88 4.77 16.57 -62.40
C LYS A 88 3.71 15.98 -61.44
N ARG A 89 2.54 15.62 -61.96
CA ARG A 89 1.48 14.98 -61.17
C ARG A 89 1.85 13.55 -60.74
N ILE A 90 2.46 12.78 -61.64
CA ILE A 90 2.95 11.42 -61.32
C ILE A 90 4.04 11.50 -60.26
N GLU A 91 5.04 12.37 -60.44
CA GLU A 91 6.12 12.55 -59.46
C GLU A 91 5.60 13.01 -58.08
N ALA A 92 4.63 13.93 -58.06
CA ALA A 92 4.00 14.36 -56.82
C ALA A 92 3.19 13.23 -56.15
N ALA A 93 2.51 12.39 -56.94
CA ALA A 93 1.76 11.24 -56.44
C ALA A 93 2.69 10.16 -55.87
N GLU A 94 3.83 9.89 -56.53
CA GLU A 94 4.85 8.95 -56.04
C GLU A 94 5.47 9.43 -54.73
N LYS A 95 5.86 10.72 -54.65
CA LYS A 95 6.38 11.32 -53.41
C LYS A 95 5.36 11.26 -52.27
N ALA A 96 4.08 11.51 -52.56
CA ALA A 96 3.01 11.40 -51.57
C ALA A 96 2.79 9.93 -51.11
N ALA A 97 2.88 8.97 -52.03
CA ALA A 97 2.79 7.55 -51.70
C ALA A 97 3.96 7.07 -50.83
N GLU A 98 5.19 7.49 -51.15
CA GLU A 98 6.38 7.18 -50.37
C GLU A 98 6.29 7.75 -48.95
N LEU A 99 5.88 9.02 -48.81
CA LEU A 99 5.68 9.64 -47.50
C LEU A 99 4.63 8.88 -46.67
N ASN A 100 3.54 8.45 -47.29
CA ASN A 100 2.51 7.66 -46.61
C ASN A 100 3.03 6.29 -46.18
N ARG A 101 3.86 5.65 -47.01
CA ARG A 101 4.52 4.38 -46.65
C ARG A 101 5.47 4.56 -45.47
N GLN A 102 6.30 5.61 -45.46
CA GLN A 102 7.19 5.92 -44.33
C GLN A 102 6.41 6.14 -43.03
N LYS A 103 5.31 6.90 -43.10
CA LYS A 103 4.42 7.10 -41.94
C LYS A 103 3.80 5.80 -41.44
N GLN A 104 3.41 4.90 -42.34
CA GLN A 104 2.87 3.59 -41.96
C GLN A 104 3.95 2.69 -41.33
N GLU A 105 5.15 2.67 -41.88
CA GLU A 105 6.28 1.90 -41.33
C GLU A 105 6.70 2.43 -39.95
N GLU A 106 6.75 3.76 -39.75
CA GLU A 106 7.01 4.37 -38.45
C GLU A 106 5.90 4.05 -37.44
N ALA A 107 4.63 4.10 -37.87
CA ALA A 107 3.50 3.73 -37.02
C ALA A 107 3.55 2.24 -36.61
N GLN A 108 3.93 1.34 -37.53
CA GLN A 108 4.11 -0.08 -37.24
C GLN A 108 5.27 -0.31 -36.26
N ARG A 109 6.43 0.34 -36.46
CA ARG A 109 7.56 0.26 -35.53
C ARG A 109 7.19 0.73 -34.12
N LYS A 110 6.49 1.86 -34.00
CA LYS A 110 6.00 2.36 -32.71
C LYS A 110 5.00 1.42 -32.06
N ALA A 111 4.12 0.78 -32.86
CA ALA A 111 3.17 -0.19 -32.35
C ALA A 111 3.86 -1.48 -31.85
N GLU A 112 4.87 -1.96 -32.57
CA GLU A 112 5.67 -3.13 -32.18
C GLU A 112 6.49 -2.84 -30.91
N GLU A 113 7.15 -1.69 -30.83
CA GLU A 113 7.87 -1.25 -29.63
C GLU A 113 6.94 -1.14 -28.41
N ALA A 114 5.76 -0.55 -28.59
CA ALA A 114 4.75 -0.48 -27.53
C ALA A 114 4.26 -1.87 -27.10
N ALA A 115 4.10 -2.81 -28.04
CA ALA A 115 3.74 -4.19 -27.74
C ALA A 115 4.85 -4.94 -26.98
N ALA A 116 6.11 -4.74 -27.37
CA ALA A 116 7.27 -5.31 -26.68
C ALA A 116 7.40 -4.77 -25.26
N ALA A 117 7.28 -3.45 -25.06
CA ALA A 117 7.28 -2.82 -23.75
C ALA A 117 6.12 -3.31 -22.86
N ALA A 118 4.93 -3.52 -23.44
CA ALA A 118 3.79 -4.08 -22.73
C ALA A 118 4.03 -5.55 -22.32
N ALA A 119 4.69 -6.35 -23.16
CA ALA A 119 5.05 -7.73 -22.85
C ALA A 119 6.09 -7.82 -21.73
N GLU A 120 7.10 -6.95 -21.75
CA GLU A 120 8.12 -6.86 -20.69
C GLU A 120 7.50 -6.46 -19.35
N ARG A 121 6.62 -5.45 -19.34
CA ARG A 121 5.87 -5.07 -18.12
C ARG A 121 5.05 -6.23 -17.55
N LYS A 122 4.45 -7.06 -18.40
CA LYS A 122 3.73 -8.27 -17.97
C LYS A 122 4.67 -9.30 -17.33
N ARG A 123 5.84 -9.56 -17.92
CA ARG A 123 6.86 -10.46 -17.34
C ARG A 123 7.33 -9.99 -15.97
N ILE A 124 7.67 -8.70 -15.83
CA ILE A 124 8.07 -8.12 -14.55
C ILE A 124 6.94 -8.22 -13.50
N GLN A 125 5.68 -8.04 -13.89
CA GLN A 125 4.55 -8.21 -12.98
C GLN A 125 4.35 -9.66 -12.55
N GLU A 126 4.57 -10.62 -13.46
CA GLU A 126 4.49 -12.05 -13.17
C GLU A 126 5.62 -12.51 -12.24
N GLU A 127 6.85 -12.08 -12.51
CA GLU A 127 8.02 -12.33 -11.65
C GLU A 127 7.79 -11.76 -10.25
N LYS A 128 7.30 -10.53 -10.12
CA LYS A 128 6.94 -9.94 -8.82
C LYS A 128 5.88 -10.74 -8.08
N LYS A 129 4.89 -11.30 -8.80
CA LYS A 129 3.88 -12.17 -8.19
C LYS A 129 4.49 -13.49 -7.72
N GLN A 130 5.36 -14.10 -8.52
CA GLN A 130 6.07 -15.33 -8.14
C GLN A 130 6.95 -15.10 -6.91
N ALA A 131 7.74 -14.02 -6.87
CA ALA A 131 8.55 -13.65 -5.73
C ALA A 131 7.71 -13.40 -4.46
N GLN A 132 6.52 -12.79 -4.59
CA GLN A 132 5.59 -12.63 -3.47
C GLN A 132 5.02 -13.96 -2.96
N ILE A 133 4.70 -14.89 -3.86
CA ILE A 133 4.23 -16.23 -3.49
C ILE A 133 5.35 -16.99 -2.75
N GLU A 134 6.56 -17.00 -3.30
CA GLU A 134 7.71 -17.66 -2.67
C GLU A 134 8.04 -17.05 -1.30
N ALA A 135 8.00 -15.72 -1.17
CA ALA A 135 8.20 -15.05 0.11
C ALA A 135 7.09 -15.40 1.12
N ALA A 136 5.84 -15.51 0.67
CA ALA A 136 4.72 -15.92 1.51
C ALA A 136 4.84 -17.39 1.96
N GLU A 137 5.28 -18.29 1.09
CA GLU A 137 5.54 -19.70 1.40
C GLU A 137 6.68 -19.85 2.42
N LYS A 138 7.82 -19.18 2.21
CA LYS A 138 8.92 -19.16 3.18
C LYS A 138 8.49 -18.60 4.54
N ALA A 139 7.67 -17.54 4.56
CA ALA A 139 7.13 -16.99 5.79
C ALA A 139 6.16 -17.95 6.50
N ALA A 140 5.37 -18.73 5.74
CA ALA A 140 4.49 -19.76 6.29
C ALA A 140 5.28 -20.94 6.86
N GLU A 141 6.33 -21.39 6.17
CA GLU A 141 7.26 -22.43 6.61
C GLU A 141 7.92 -22.04 7.95
N ILE A 142 8.47 -20.82 8.05
CA ILE A 142 9.08 -20.31 9.28
C ILE A 142 8.06 -20.26 10.43
N LYS A 143 6.81 -19.87 10.16
CA LYS A 143 5.75 -19.86 11.18
C LYS A 143 5.41 -21.27 11.63
N ARG A 144 5.35 -22.24 10.71
CA ARG A 144 5.12 -23.65 11.03
C ARG A 144 6.23 -24.22 11.90
N GLN A 145 7.49 -23.98 11.54
CA GLN A 145 8.65 -24.41 12.33
C GLN A 145 8.62 -23.82 13.75
N LYS A 146 8.33 -22.52 13.90
CA LYS A 146 8.19 -21.89 15.22
C LYS A 146 7.04 -22.47 16.04
N GLN A 147 5.93 -22.83 15.40
CA GLN A 147 4.80 -23.48 16.07
C GLN A 147 5.16 -24.90 16.52
N GLU A 148 5.83 -25.68 15.67
CA GLU A 148 6.31 -27.03 15.99
C GLU A 148 7.33 -26.99 17.14
N GLU A 149 8.28 -26.06 17.12
CA GLU A 149 9.25 -25.84 18.21
C GLU A 149 8.54 -25.43 19.52
N ALA A 150 7.54 -24.55 19.44
CA ALA A 150 6.76 -24.14 20.61
C ALA A 150 5.96 -25.32 21.21
N VAL A 151 5.38 -26.18 20.37
CA VAL A 151 4.67 -27.40 20.81
C VAL A 151 5.65 -28.39 21.45
N GLN A 152 6.84 -28.59 20.86
CA GLN A 152 7.87 -29.46 21.44
C GLN A 152 8.37 -28.93 22.79
N LYS A 153 8.63 -27.62 22.91
CA LYS A 153 9.03 -27.00 24.18
C LYS A 153 7.93 -27.12 25.23
N ALA A 154 6.67 -26.90 24.85
CA ALA A 154 5.53 -27.07 25.75
C ALA A 154 5.39 -28.53 26.21
N GLY A 155 5.63 -29.50 25.33
CA GLY A 155 5.64 -30.93 25.65
C GLY A 155 6.70 -31.28 26.70
N LYS A 156 7.96 -30.86 26.48
CA LYS A 156 9.06 -31.08 27.43
C LYS A 156 8.80 -30.44 28.80
N LEU A 157 8.30 -29.21 28.82
CA LEU A 157 7.95 -28.52 30.06
C LEU A 157 6.80 -29.22 30.81
N ALA A 158 5.82 -29.77 30.08
CA ALA A 158 4.72 -30.51 30.69
C ALA A 158 5.18 -31.86 31.28
N GLU A 159 6.11 -32.55 30.61
CA GLU A 159 6.73 -33.78 31.09
C GLU A 159 7.55 -33.53 32.36
N GLU A 160 8.42 -32.51 32.35
CA GLU A 160 9.21 -32.11 33.53
C GLU A 160 8.30 -31.72 34.71
N ALA A 161 7.22 -30.98 34.45
CA ALA A 161 6.26 -30.62 35.48
C ALA A 161 5.52 -31.86 36.05
N ALA A 162 5.24 -32.87 35.23
CA ALA A 162 4.63 -34.12 35.68
C ALA A 162 5.60 -34.94 36.54
N GLU A 163 6.88 -35.00 36.16
CA GLU A 163 7.92 -35.67 36.96
C GLU A 163 8.13 -34.99 38.32
N ARG A 164 8.22 -33.64 38.34
CA ARG A 164 8.28 -32.87 39.60
C ARG A 164 7.10 -33.14 40.51
N ARG A 165 5.89 -33.31 39.96
CA ARG A 165 4.70 -33.68 40.75
C ARG A 165 4.81 -35.07 41.34
N ARG A 166 5.27 -36.06 40.56
CA ARG A 166 5.50 -37.44 41.06
C ARG A 166 6.48 -37.47 42.23
N ILE A 167 7.61 -36.77 42.11
CA ILE A 167 8.62 -36.68 43.17
C ILE A 167 8.04 -35.98 44.42
N GLN A 168 7.22 -34.94 44.25
CA GLN A 168 6.57 -34.27 45.39
C GLN A 168 5.56 -35.17 46.09
N ASP A 169 4.77 -35.93 45.34
CA ASP A 169 3.77 -36.84 45.88
C ASP A 169 4.45 -38.03 46.61
N GLU A 170 5.56 -38.56 46.07
CA GLU A 170 6.37 -39.58 46.73
C GLU A 170 6.99 -39.06 48.04
N LYS A 171 7.55 -37.83 48.04
CA LYS A 171 8.07 -37.20 49.27
C LYS A 171 6.99 -37.02 50.34
N LYS A 172 5.78 -36.63 49.94
CA LYS A 172 4.64 -36.51 50.87
C LYS A 172 4.25 -37.87 51.44
N GLN A 173 4.20 -38.92 50.62
CA GLN A 173 3.91 -40.27 51.09
C GLN A 173 4.95 -40.78 52.08
N ALA A 174 6.24 -40.62 51.79
CA ALA A 174 7.33 -40.99 52.68
C ALA A 174 7.28 -40.23 54.03
N GLN A 175 6.94 -38.94 54.01
CA GLN A 175 6.75 -38.16 55.24
C GLN A 175 5.58 -38.66 56.08
N ILE A 176 4.44 -38.99 55.45
CA ILE A 176 3.28 -39.55 56.15
C ILE A 176 3.64 -40.89 56.79
N GLU A 177 4.39 -41.75 56.08
CA GLU A 177 4.82 -43.04 56.61
C GLU A 177 5.81 -42.89 57.79
N ALA A 178 6.79 -42.01 57.66
CA ALA A 178 7.74 -41.70 58.74
C ALA A 178 7.04 -41.14 59.99
N GLN A 179 6.03 -40.27 59.80
CA GLN A 179 5.22 -39.77 60.92
C GLN A 179 4.43 -40.88 61.60
N LYS A 180 3.83 -41.80 60.83
CA LYS A 180 3.12 -42.97 61.39
C LYS A 180 4.08 -43.84 62.22
N GLN A 181 5.24 -44.19 61.67
CA GLN A 181 6.25 -44.98 62.39
C GLN A 181 6.74 -44.28 63.67
N ALA A 182 7.03 -42.98 63.60
CA ALA A 182 7.46 -42.21 64.77
C ALA A 182 6.37 -42.14 65.86
N SER A 183 5.10 -42.02 65.46
CA SER A 183 3.97 -42.02 66.40
C SER A 183 3.80 -43.38 67.09
N GLU A 184 3.97 -44.49 66.36
CA GLU A 184 3.90 -45.84 66.92
C GLU A 184 5.06 -46.11 67.89
N GLN A 185 6.28 -45.68 67.56
CA GLN A 185 7.43 -45.76 68.45
C GLN A 185 7.22 -44.95 69.74
N ARG A 186 6.69 -43.73 69.64
CA ARG A 186 6.35 -42.91 70.82
C ARG A 186 5.31 -43.60 71.70
N GLN A 187 4.30 -44.23 71.11
CA GLN A 187 3.31 -45.00 71.87
C GLN A 187 3.94 -46.19 72.59
N ARG A 188 4.85 -46.93 71.94
CA ARG A 188 5.59 -48.05 72.56
C ARG A 188 6.50 -47.57 73.70
N GLN A 189 7.22 -46.47 73.51
CA GLN A 189 8.06 -45.87 74.55
C GLN A 189 7.23 -45.39 75.75
N GLN A 190 6.08 -44.76 75.51
CA GLN A 190 5.18 -44.35 76.59
C GLN A 190 4.60 -45.55 77.34
N ALA A 191 4.25 -46.64 76.64
CA ALA A 191 3.80 -47.88 77.28
C ALA A 191 4.91 -48.52 78.14
N ALA A 192 6.15 -48.56 77.65
CA ALA A 192 7.30 -49.05 78.40
C ALA A 192 7.68 -48.14 79.59
N ALA A 193 7.62 -46.81 79.43
CA ALA A 193 7.86 -45.88 80.53
C ALA A 193 6.80 -46.04 81.63
N LYS A 194 5.54 -46.28 81.27
CA LYS A 194 4.46 -46.57 82.22
C LYS A 194 4.70 -47.87 83.00
N SER A 195 5.34 -48.88 82.41
CA SER A 195 5.66 -50.13 83.12
C SER A 195 6.89 -50.03 84.03
N VAL A 196 7.82 -49.11 83.77
CA VAL A 196 9.04 -48.92 84.59
C VAL A 196 8.85 -47.86 85.69
N GLY A 197 7.87 -46.96 85.57
CA GLY A 197 7.61 -45.84 86.50
C GLY A 197 6.97 -46.16 87.85
N GLN A 198 6.73 -47.44 88.21
CA GLN A 198 6.24 -47.79 89.56
C GLN A 198 7.34 -47.79 90.64
N ALA A 199 8.58 -47.46 90.31
CA ALA A 199 9.60 -47.12 91.29
C ALA A 199 9.56 -45.59 91.60
N LYS A 200 9.21 -45.26 92.86
CA LYS A 200 9.13 -43.91 93.45
C LYS A 200 10.17 -42.92 92.90
N SER A 201 9.76 -42.01 92.03
CA SER A 201 10.56 -40.85 91.63
C SER A 201 10.51 -39.78 92.71
N ARG A 202 11.68 -39.47 93.28
CA ARG A 202 11.88 -38.26 94.10
C ARG A 202 11.95 -37.05 93.17
N THR A 203 11.23 -36.03 93.58
CA THR A 203 11.20 -34.64 93.08
C THR A 203 12.61 -34.09 92.86
N THR A 204 13.02 -33.88 91.61
CA THR A 204 14.13 -32.98 91.27
C THR A 204 13.74 -32.09 90.09
N MET A 205 14.12 -30.83 90.24
CA MET A 205 13.61 -29.64 89.55
C MET A 205 13.92 -29.64 88.05
N SER A 206 12.93 -29.30 87.21
CA SER A 206 13.15 -28.98 85.80
C SER A 206 13.68 -27.55 85.66
N LEU A 207 15.00 -27.45 85.59
CA LEU A 207 15.80 -26.23 85.37
C LEU A 207 16.05 -26.00 83.85
N GLY A 208 15.00 -26.02 83.03
CA GLY A 208 15.12 -26.20 81.58
C GLY A 208 14.32 -25.25 80.70
N ASN A 209 13.96 -24.07 81.21
CA ASN A 209 13.36 -22.97 80.43
C ASN A 209 14.43 -22.05 79.77
N LEU A 210 15.60 -22.58 79.38
CA LEU A 210 16.80 -21.74 79.14
C LEU A 210 17.33 -21.61 77.71
N PHE A 211 16.61 -21.93 76.62
CA PHE A 211 17.11 -21.50 75.29
C PHE A 211 16.01 -21.13 74.30
N GLY A 212 15.79 -19.80 74.21
CA GLY A 212 15.38 -19.05 73.01
C GLY A 212 14.04 -19.44 72.39
N GLY A 213 12.93 -18.72 72.59
CA GLY A 213 12.82 -17.31 72.24
C GLY A 213 12.60 -17.16 70.73
N ASN A 214 11.34 -17.17 70.28
CA ASN A 214 10.82 -16.00 69.55
C ASN A 214 9.29 -15.97 69.43
N GLN A 215 8.80 -14.78 69.74
CA GLN A 215 7.49 -14.14 69.58
C GLN A 215 6.64 -14.71 68.42
N ALA A 216 5.35 -15.02 68.56
CA ALA A 216 4.24 -14.22 69.08
C ALA A 216 4.10 -12.85 68.39
N GLU A 217 3.77 -12.86 67.10
CA GLU A 217 3.12 -11.72 66.44
C GLU A 217 1.68 -12.07 66.02
N LYS A 218 0.77 -11.45 66.75
CA LYS A 218 -0.58 -10.99 66.42
C LYS A 218 -1.17 -11.40 65.06
N GLU A 219 -2.25 -12.16 65.16
CA GLU A 219 -3.40 -12.03 64.27
C GLU A 219 -3.86 -10.57 64.19
N VAL A 220 -3.75 -9.97 63.01
CA VAL A 220 -4.60 -8.86 62.59
C VAL A 220 -5.53 -9.42 61.52
N LYS A 221 -6.82 -9.55 61.86
CA LYS A 221 -7.89 -9.68 60.87
C LYS A 221 -7.95 -8.38 60.07
N VAL A 222 -7.36 -8.36 58.89
CA VAL A 222 -7.66 -7.36 57.86
C VAL A 222 -8.69 -7.97 56.93
N ASP A 223 -9.90 -7.43 57.00
CA ASP A 223 -10.95 -7.60 56.00
C ASP A 223 -10.39 -7.19 54.63
N VAL A 224 -10.07 -8.16 53.79
CA VAL A 224 -9.68 -7.94 52.40
C VAL A 224 -10.95 -8.03 51.55
N PRO A 225 -11.51 -6.89 51.08
CA PRO A 225 -12.60 -6.93 50.11
C PRO A 225 -12.11 -7.59 48.80
N PRO A 226 -13.01 -8.27 48.07
CA PRO A 226 -12.67 -9.02 46.86
C PRO A 226 -11.94 -8.14 45.85
N PRO A 227 -10.97 -8.68 45.08
CA PRO A 227 -10.19 -7.90 44.13
C PRO A 227 -11.12 -7.29 43.07
N LYS A 228 -11.47 -6.02 43.25
CA LYS A 228 -11.97 -5.18 42.17
C LYS A 228 -10.91 -5.22 41.08
N LYS A 229 -11.31 -5.72 39.91
CA LYS A 229 -10.59 -5.60 38.64
C LYS A 229 -10.06 -4.16 38.53
N VAL A 230 -8.79 -3.96 38.86
CA VAL A 230 -8.05 -2.76 38.50
C VAL A 230 -7.96 -2.79 36.99
N ALA A 231 -8.82 -1.99 36.37
CA ALA A 231 -8.69 -1.62 34.98
C ALA A 231 -7.24 -1.19 34.75
N ALA A 232 -6.62 -1.79 33.74
CA ALA A 232 -5.26 -1.50 33.32
C ALA A 232 -5.02 0.02 33.30
N PRO A 233 -3.83 0.49 33.73
CA PRO A 233 -3.49 1.89 33.68
C PRO A 233 -3.65 2.37 32.23
N LYS A 234 -4.64 3.25 32.01
CA LYS A 234 -4.75 4.01 30.77
C LYS A 234 -3.43 4.76 30.62
N LYS A 235 -2.62 4.32 29.65
CA LYS A 235 -1.44 5.04 29.16
C LYS A 235 -1.79 6.52 29.09
N ALA A 236 -1.12 7.33 29.90
CA ALA A 236 -1.22 8.77 29.83
C ALA A 236 -0.92 9.17 28.39
N ALA A 237 -1.92 9.73 27.71
CA ALA A 237 -1.77 10.25 26.37
C ALA A 237 -0.65 11.30 26.41
N ALA A 238 0.31 11.18 25.50
CA ALA A 238 1.38 12.16 25.36
C ALA A 238 0.77 13.58 25.25
N PRO A 239 1.45 14.61 25.79
CA PRO A 239 0.95 15.99 25.74
C PRO A 239 0.70 16.37 24.28
N LYS A 240 -0.58 16.59 23.94
CA LYS A 240 -0.99 17.07 22.62
C LYS A 240 -0.43 18.48 22.45
N VAL A 241 0.52 18.66 21.53
CA VAL A 241 1.00 19.99 21.14
C VAL A 241 -0.21 20.73 20.58
N ALA A 242 -0.61 21.82 21.24
CA ALA A 242 -1.80 22.56 20.86
C ALA A 242 -1.59 23.21 19.48
N ALA A 243 -2.46 22.88 18.52
CA ALA A 243 -2.40 23.43 17.17
C ALA A 243 -2.61 24.97 17.20
N PRO A 244 -1.90 25.74 16.36
CA PRO A 244 -2.15 27.17 16.19
C PRO A 244 -3.60 27.45 15.80
N ARG A 245 -4.21 28.47 16.41
CA ARG A 245 -5.61 28.83 16.12
C ARG A 245 -5.77 29.26 14.66
N GLY A 246 -6.84 28.78 14.00
CA GLY A 246 -7.21 29.19 12.64
C GLY A 246 -6.48 28.45 11.51
N VAL A 247 -5.65 27.44 11.82
CA VAL A 247 -5.05 26.56 10.82
C VAL A 247 -5.73 25.19 10.88
N PRO A 248 -6.24 24.66 9.75
CA PRO A 248 -6.81 23.31 9.73
C PRO A 248 -5.79 22.26 10.16
N VAL A 249 -6.26 21.29 10.95
CA VAL A 249 -5.44 20.21 11.48
C VAL A 249 -5.68 18.95 10.65
N VAL A 250 -4.61 18.26 10.27
CA VAL A 250 -4.69 16.98 9.57
C VAL A 250 -4.16 15.89 10.49
N SER A 251 -5.01 14.94 10.86
CA SER A 251 -4.67 13.76 11.66
C SER A 251 -4.60 12.50 10.81
N ASP A 252 -4.02 11.43 11.35
CA ASP A 252 -3.89 10.12 10.68
C ASP A 252 -3.25 10.21 9.28
N TRP A 253 -2.30 11.13 9.12
CA TRP A 253 -1.82 11.50 7.80
C TRP A 253 -0.65 10.65 7.32
N LYS A 254 -0.55 10.53 5.99
CA LYS A 254 0.57 9.90 5.29
C LYS A 254 1.00 10.78 4.12
N GLN A 255 2.32 10.90 3.95
CA GLN A 255 2.90 11.51 2.76
C GLN A 255 2.97 10.47 1.63
N ASN A 256 2.43 10.82 0.47
CA ASN A 256 2.45 10.02 -0.74
C ASN A 256 3.78 10.19 -1.51
N PRO A 257 4.11 9.30 -2.45
CA PRO A 257 5.36 9.39 -3.23
C PRO A 257 5.47 10.65 -4.09
N ASP A 258 4.35 11.26 -4.45
CA ASP A 258 4.28 12.55 -5.17
C ASP A 258 4.48 13.76 -4.25
N GLY A 259 4.69 13.53 -2.95
CA GLY A 259 4.83 14.56 -1.92
C GLY A 259 3.51 15.10 -1.37
N SER A 260 2.35 14.66 -1.88
CA SER A 260 1.04 15.05 -1.33
C SER A 260 0.80 14.44 0.06
N ILE A 261 -0.06 15.06 0.86
CA ILE A 261 -0.44 14.53 2.18
C ILE A 261 -1.92 14.15 2.16
N SER A 262 -2.22 12.89 2.50
CA SER A 262 -3.59 12.40 2.69
C SER A 262 -3.85 12.14 4.17
N GLY A 263 -5.02 12.54 4.68
CA GLY A 263 -5.37 12.37 6.10
C GLY A 263 -6.77 12.89 6.42
N LYS A 264 -7.17 12.85 7.69
CA LYS A 264 -8.46 13.39 8.16
C LYS A 264 -8.29 14.85 8.57
N ILE A 265 -9.13 15.75 8.07
CA ILE A 265 -9.09 17.17 8.41
C ILE A 265 -10.04 17.51 9.57
N SER A 266 -9.64 18.46 10.41
CA SER A 266 -10.45 19.08 11.45
C SER A 266 -10.18 20.59 11.55
N GLY A 267 -11.15 21.35 12.08
CA GLY A 267 -11.01 22.79 12.33
C GLY A 267 -11.02 23.67 11.06
N SER A 268 -11.51 23.17 9.93
CA SER A 268 -11.71 23.96 8.71
C SER A 268 -13.21 24.25 8.49
N PRO A 269 -13.61 25.49 8.16
CA PRO A 269 -15.00 25.82 7.88
C PRO A 269 -15.52 25.22 6.56
N ASN A 270 -14.60 24.82 5.66
CA ASN A 270 -14.94 24.34 4.32
C ASN A 270 -15.13 22.82 4.25
N PHE A 271 -14.74 22.09 5.29
CA PHE A 271 -14.76 20.63 5.33
C PHE A 271 -15.44 20.15 6.60
N LYS A 272 -16.02 18.95 6.55
CA LYS A 272 -16.62 18.35 7.74
C LYS A 272 -15.52 17.81 8.65
N GLU A 273 -15.77 17.82 9.96
CA GLU A 273 -14.87 17.24 10.94
C GLU A 273 -14.62 15.75 10.67
N GLY A 274 -13.35 15.37 10.53
CA GLY A 274 -12.92 14.00 10.25
C GLY A 274 -13.00 13.58 8.78
N GLU A 275 -13.30 14.50 7.87
CA GLU A 275 -13.35 14.23 6.43
C GLU A 275 -11.95 13.85 5.89
N PHE A 276 -11.89 12.82 5.04
CA PHE A 276 -10.63 12.39 4.46
C PHE A 276 -10.29 13.25 3.24
N ILE A 277 -9.16 13.95 3.30
CA ILE A 277 -8.69 14.84 2.22
C ILE A 277 -7.32 14.40 1.72
N THR A 278 -7.01 14.77 0.48
CA THR A 278 -5.66 14.73 -0.08
C THR A 278 -5.27 16.14 -0.48
N THR A 279 -4.16 16.61 0.06
CA THR A 279 -3.61 17.95 -0.21
C THR A 279 -2.67 17.95 -1.41
N SER A 280 -2.24 19.12 -1.88
CA SER A 280 -1.18 19.21 -2.90
C SER A 280 0.20 18.84 -2.33
N ALA A 281 1.20 18.67 -3.20
CA ALA A 281 2.56 18.30 -2.79
C ALA A 281 3.17 19.28 -1.78
N VAL A 282 3.89 18.75 -0.78
CA VAL A 282 4.63 19.53 0.21
C VAL A 282 6.13 19.44 -0.10
N PRO A 283 6.75 20.52 -0.61
CA PRO A 283 8.12 20.48 -1.11
C PRO A 283 9.17 20.25 -0.01
N GLN A 284 8.88 20.68 1.22
CA GLN A 284 9.81 20.60 2.37
C GLN A 284 9.67 19.30 3.18
N GLY A 285 8.87 18.34 2.70
CA GLY A 285 8.54 17.14 3.47
C GLY A 285 7.55 17.42 4.60
N ALA A 286 6.90 16.36 5.07
CA ALA A 286 5.92 16.43 6.12
C ALA A 286 6.55 16.09 7.48
N THR A 287 6.48 17.02 8.45
CA THR A 287 6.97 16.80 9.82
C THR A 287 5.83 16.83 10.84
N ILE A 288 5.88 15.92 11.80
CA ILE A 288 4.89 15.79 12.87
C ILE A 288 4.87 17.03 13.77
N ASN A 289 3.68 17.46 14.19
CA ASN A 289 3.44 18.64 15.02
C ASN A 289 3.94 19.97 14.42
N THR A 290 4.02 20.06 13.09
CA THR A 290 4.49 21.26 12.38
C THR A 290 3.43 21.77 11.42
N VAL A 291 3.40 23.08 11.20
CA VAL A 291 2.62 23.69 10.12
C VAL A 291 3.38 23.53 8.81
N VAL A 292 2.79 22.80 7.86
CA VAL A 292 3.33 22.64 6.51
C VAL A 292 2.59 23.55 5.52
N ARG A 293 3.31 24.00 4.49
CA ARG A 293 2.75 24.76 3.36
C ARG A 293 2.76 23.89 2.11
N THR A 294 1.60 23.70 1.50
CA THR A 294 1.47 22.97 0.23
C THR A 294 1.95 23.83 -0.94
N SER A 295 2.19 23.21 -2.09
CA SER A 295 2.55 23.91 -3.35
C SER A 295 1.50 24.92 -3.80
N SER A 296 0.22 24.70 -3.46
CA SER A 296 -0.88 25.65 -3.70
C SER A 296 -0.86 26.87 -2.77
N GLY A 297 -0.03 26.86 -1.73
CA GLY A 297 0.09 27.93 -0.75
C GLY A 297 -0.79 27.77 0.50
N SER A 298 -1.67 26.77 0.55
CA SER A 298 -2.47 26.44 1.73
C SER A 298 -1.60 25.94 2.88
N ARG A 299 -2.03 26.20 4.12
CA ARG A 299 -1.31 25.81 5.34
C ARG A 299 -2.11 24.79 6.13
N TYR A 300 -1.45 23.75 6.61
CA TYR A 300 -2.04 22.68 7.41
C TYR A 300 -1.15 22.37 8.61
N PHE A 301 -1.74 22.15 9.78
CA PHE A 301 -1.01 21.65 10.93
C PHE A 301 -1.08 20.12 10.92
N LEU A 302 0.07 19.47 10.90
CA LEU A 302 0.15 18.01 10.90
C LEU A 302 0.14 17.53 12.35
N ASP A 303 -1.00 17.02 12.80
CA ASP A 303 -1.09 16.42 14.15
C ASP A 303 -0.26 15.14 14.20
N SER A 304 -0.13 14.56 15.40
CA SER A 304 0.61 13.34 15.61
C SER A 304 0.25 12.33 14.52
N GLN A 305 1.25 11.90 13.76
CA GLN A 305 1.11 10.74 12.90
C GLN A 305 0.90 9.58 13.87
N GLU A 306 -0.36 9.30 14.21
CA GLU A 306 -0.71 8.06 14.86
C GLU A 306 -0.32 7.01 13.84
N ALA A 307 0.91 6.52 13.98
CA ALA A 307 1.52 5.64 13.02
C ALA A 307 0.53 4.52 12.80
N ALA A 308 -0.12 4.53 11.64
CA ALA A 308 -1.10 3.54 11.23
C ALA A 308 -0.48 2.13 11.09
N GLY A 309 0.75 1.93 11.60
CA GLY A 309 1.44 0.67 11.78
C GLY A 309 2.00 0.38 13.18
N ALA A 310 1.77 1.20 14.23
CA ALA A 310 2.37 0.98 15.56
C ALA A 310 1.39 0.52 16.66
N ALA A 311 0.07 0.66 16.48
CA ALA A 311 -0.94 0.27 17.47
C ALA A 311 -1.66 -1.06 17.16
N GLY A 312 -1.14 -1.86 16.22
CA GLY A 312 -1.72 -3.13 15.79
C GLY A 312 -0.72 -4.29 15.81
N GLY A 313 -0.30 -4.72 16.99
CA GLY A 313 0.38 -6.00 17.19
C GLY A 313 1.89 -5.98 16.93
N GLY A 314 2.65 -6.37 17.95
CA GLY A 314 4.10 -6.29 17.96
C GLY A 314 4.79 -7.06 16.83
N PHE A 315 5.60 -6.35 16.07
CA PHE A 315 6.77 -6.88 15.41
C PHE A 315 7.89 -5.85 15.54
N SER A 316 8.52 -5.82 16.72
CA SER A 316 9.90 -5.34 16.84
C SER A 316 10.79 -6.35 16.12
N PHE A 317 10.94 -6.20 14.79
CA PHE A 317 12.15 -6.68 14.15
C PHE A 317 13.21 -5.61 14.34
N GLY A 318 14.08 -5.85 15.31
CA GLY A 318 15.39 -5.23 15.31
C GLY A 318 16.10 -5.63 14.03
N PHE A 319 16.24 -4.68 13.12
CA PHE A 319 17.30 -4.69 12.12
C PHE A 319 17.90 -3.30 12.12
N GLY A 320 19.01 -3.18 12.84
CA GLY A 320 19.91 -2.05 12.68
C GLY A 320 20.37 -2.03 11.23
N PHE A 321 20.04 -0.96 10.53
CA PHE A 321 20.80 -0.55 9.36
C PHE A 321 21.35 0.84 9.68
N GLY A 322 22.64 0.84 10.00
CA GLY A 322 23.43 2.06 10.06
C GLY A 322 23.33 2.79 8.73
N ALA A 323 23.15 4.10 8.83
CA ALA A 323 23.19 5.01 7.69
C ALA A 323 24.56 4.98 7.01
N PRO A 324 24.66 4.83 5.69
CA PRO A 324 25.85 5.26 4.99
C PRO A 324 25.82 6.79 4.88
N LYS A 325 26.82 7.46 5.46
CA LYS A 325 27.14 8.86 5.16
C LYS A 325 27.59 8.95 3.70
N ALA A 326 26.75 9.46 2.82
CA ALA A 326 27.16 9.85 1.48
C ALA A 326 27.90 11.20 1.57
N LYS A 327 29.22 11.14 1.32
CA LYS A 327 30.08 12.30 1.12
C LYS A 327 29.83 12.78 -0.31
N VAL A 328 29.21 13.96 -0.45
CA VAL A 328 29.06 14.64 -1.74
C VAL A 328 30.42 15.26 -2.07
N GLU A 329 31.11 14.69 -3.04
CA GLU A 329 32.33 15.24 -3.61
C GLU A 329 31.95 15.95 -4.92
N THR A 330 32.11 17.27 -4.90
CA THR A 330 31.83 18.20 -6.00
C THR A 330 32.91 18.06 -7.07
N PRO A 331 32.59 17.90 -8.38
CA PRO A 331 33.60 18.02 -9.41
C PRO A 331 33.96 19.50 -9.60
N GLN A 332 35.25 19.83 -9.39
CA GLN A 332 35.83 21.07 -9.89
C GLN A 332 35.88 21.02 -11.42
N VAL A 333 35.47 22.13 -12.02
CA VAL A 333 35.66 22.46 -13.44
C VAL A 333 37.05 23.08 -13.54
N GLU A 334 37.91 22.49 -14.37
CA GLU A 334 39.10 23.13 -14.94
C GLU A 334 38.96 23.16 -16.47
#